data_AF-A0A9X8N2B4-F1
#
_entry.id   AF-A0A9X8N2B4-F1
#
_cell.length_a   1.000
_cell.length_b   1.000
_cell.length_c   1.000
_cell.angle_alpha   90.00
_cell.angle_beta   90.00
_cell.angle_gamma   90.00
#
_symmetry.space_group_name_H-M   'P 1'
#
loop_
_entity.id
_entity.type
_entity.pdbx_description
1 polymer ?
#
loop_
_entity_poly.entity_id
_entity_poly.type
_entity_poly.pdbx_seq_one_letter_code
_entity_poly.pdbx_strand_id
1 'polypeptide(L)'
;MGSLYRRYPSKEQLAQWKRIVGTEQMIALVHTALAEENEPWAAFARFLRDALSAQGLGAPLLPVLGGRLPATDEVDAAADRLRTAFDALVGNAQRAGVLRADFTSSDMPLLLEHRTPRLPVPGERAAALHLCSLDLVLWGLRTSADFAGTARPQRSPRGH
;
A
#
# COMPACT_ATOMS: atom_id res chain seq x y z
N MET A 1 -13.78 -19.46 -22.95
CA MET A 1 -12.48 -18.80 -22.72
C MET A 1 -12.13 -17.93 -23.94
N GLY A 2 -12.55 -16.66 -24.03
CA GLY A 2 -12.31 -15.91 -25.27
C GLY A 2 -12.81 -14.46 -25.36
N SER A 3 -12.47 -13.60 -24.39
CA SER A 3 -12.62 -12.14 -24.57
C SER A 3 -11.40 -11.35 -24.08
N LEU A 4 -10.71 -11.83 -23.04
CA LEU A 4 -9.50 -11.19 -22.50
C LEU A 4 -8.25 -11.39 -23.37
N TYR A 5 -8.09 -12.54 -24.03
CA TYR A 5 -6.91 -12.83 -24.87
C TYR A 5 -6.86 -12.03 -26.18
N ARG A 6 -7.96 -11.38 -26.60
CA ARG A 6 -7.98 -10.56 -27.82
C ARG A 6 -7.30 -9.20 -27.62
N ARG A 7 -7.25 -8.70 -26.39
CA ARG A 7 -6.64 -7.40 -26.04
C ARG A 7 -5.24 -7.53 -25.42
N TYR A 8 -4.91 -8.72 -24.92
CA TYR A 8 -3.58 -9.04 -24.37
C TYR A 8 -3.09 -10.34 -25.01
N PRO A 9 -2.27 -10.26 -26.08
CA PRO A 9 -1.76 -11.43 -26.79
C PRO A 9 -0.96 -12.42 -25.92
N SER A 10 -0.57 -12.06 -24.68
CA SER A 10 0.09 -12.97 -23.74
C SER A 10 -0.42 -12.85 -22.29
N LYS A 11 -0.21 -13.91 -21.50
CA LYS A 11 -0.46 -13.91 -20.05
C LYS A 11 0.40 -12.87 -19.32
N GLU A 12 1.59 -12.58 -19.84
CA GLU A 12 2.52 -11.59 -19.28
C GLU A 12 1.98 -10.17 -19.45
N GLN A 13 1.47 -9.84 -20.63
CA GLN A 13 0.84 -8.53 -20.87
C GLN A 13 -0.42 -8.34 -20.03
N LEU A 14 -1.23 -9.39 -19.87
CA LEU A 14 -2.37 -9.35 -18.96
C LEU A 14 -1.92 -9.13 -17.52
N ALA A 15 -0.84 -9.77 -17.10
CA ALA A 15 -0.28 -9.57 -15.77
C ALA A 15 0.23 -8.14 -15.60
N GLN A 16 1.04 -7.61 -16.52
CA GLN A 16 1.53 -6.22 -16.52
C GLN A 16 0.39 -5.20 -16.49
N TRP A 17 -0.65 -5.37 -17.31
CA TRP A 17 -1.81 -4.50 -17.27
C TRP A 17 -2.53 -4.55 -15.91
N LYS A 18 -2.71 -5.74 -15.33
CA LYS A 18 -3.27 -5.88 -13.97
C LYS A 18 -2.40 -5.19 -12.93
N ARG A 19 -1.05 -5.18 -13.10
CA ARG A 19 -0.14 -4.42 -12.24
C ARG A 19 -0.48 -2.94 -12.28
N ILE A 20 -0.56 -2.38 -13.48
CA ILE A 20 -0.86 -0.95 -13.69
C ILE A 20 -2.23 -0.61 -13.08
N VAL A 21 -3.27 -1.39 -13.39
CA VAL A 21 -4.62 -1.15 -12.85
C VAL A 21 -4.64 -1.18 -11.32
N GLY A 22 -3.97 -2.14 -10.68
CA GLY A 22 -3.87 -2.20 -9.22
C GLY A 22 -3.14 -0.99 -8.63
N THR A 23 -2.07 -0.53 -9.29
CA THR A 23 -1.34 0.68 -8.89
C THR A 23 -2.21 1.94 -9.02
N GLU A 24 -2.93 2.12 -10.13
CA GLU A 24 -3.85 3.26 -10.32
C GLU A 24 -4.99 3.25 -9.29
N GLN A 25 -5.53 2.07 -8.95
CA GLN A 25 -6.52 1.94 -7.88
C GLN A 25 -5.95 2.39 -6.53
N MET A 26 -4.68 2.10 -6.25
CA MET A 26 -4.05 2.58 -5.03
C MET A 26 -3.88 4.09 -4.99
N ILE A 27 -3.43 4.67 -6.11
CA ILE A 27 -3.30 6.12 -6.28
C ILE A 27 -4.66 6.79 -6.05
N ALA A 28 -5.74 6.25 -6.62
CA ALA A 28 -7.08 6.78 -6.45
C ALA A 28 -7.50 6.81 -4.97
N LEU A 29 -7.27 5.73 -4.22
CA LEU A 29 -7.59 5.69 -2.79
C LEU A 29 -6.79 6.71 -1.96
N VAL A 30 -5.51 6.94 -2.30
CA VAL A 30 -4.73 8.02 -1.66
C VAL A 30 -5.37 9.38 -1.92
N HIS A 31 -5.71 9.66 -3.18
CA HIS A 31 -6.33 10.94 -3.55
C HIS A 31 -7.69 11.14 -2.90
N THR A 32 -8.54 10.10 -2.87
CA THR A 32 -9.83 10.13 -2.15
C THR A 32 -9.63 10.45 -0.68
N ALA A 33 -8.70 9.77 0.00
CA ALA A 33 -8.44 10.01 1.41
C ALA A 33 -7.92 11.43 1.69
N LEU A 34 -7.05 11.96 0.82
CA LEU A 34 -6.54 13.33 0.93
C LEU A 34 -7.59 14.41 0.61
N ALA A 35 -8.55 14.10 -0.25
CA ALA A 35 -9.58 15.06 -0.67
C ALA A 35 -10.75 15.13 0.32
N GLU A 36 -11.12 14.00 0.94
CA GLU A 36 -12.30 13.91 1.78
C GLU A 36 -12.03 14.11 3.27
N GLU A 37 -10.79 13.92 3.73
CA GLU A 37 -10.41 14.07 5.13
C GLU A 37 -9.65 15.38 5.36
N ASN A 38 -10.14 16.22 6.28
CA ASN A 38 -9.50 17.48 6.64
C ASN A 38 -8.29 17.28 7.58
N GLU A 39 -8.30 16.20 8.38
CA GLU A 39 -7.26 15.89 9.35
C GLU A 39 -6.22 14.95 8.74
N PRO A 40 -4.91 15.28 8.75
CA PRO A 40 -3.86 14.46 8.13
C PRO A 40 -3.81 13.02 8.65
N TRP A 41 -4.08 12.81 9.94
CA TRP A 41 -4.16 11.47 10.52
C TRP A 41 -5.37 10.69 10.00
N ALA A 42 -6.51 11.36 9.85
CA ALA A 42 -7.74 10.72 9.35
C ALA A 42 -7.56 10.27 7.91
N ALA A 43 -6.94 11.11 7.06
CA ALA A 43 -6.57 10.76 5.68
C ALA A 43 -5.68 9.52 5.63
N PHE A 44 -4.59 9.51 6.42
CA PHE A 44 -3.66 8.38 6.47
C PHE A 44 -4.34 7.08 6.91
N ALA A 45 -5.12 7.14 8.00
CA ALA A 45 -5.82 5.98 8.54
C ALA A 45 -6.93 5.48 7.60
N ARG A 46 -7.64 6.39 6.94
CA ARG A 46 -8.68 6.05 5.94
C ARG A 46 -8.08 5.32 4.76
N PHE A 47 -7.00 5.85 4.17
CA PHE A 47 -6.30 5.17 3.08
C PHE A 47 -5.95 3.72 3.45
N LEU A 48 -5.39 3.47 4.64
CA LEU A 48 -5.01 2.13 5.06
C LEU A 48 -6.22 1.19 5.25
N ARG A 49 -7.34 1.71 5.76
CA ARG A 49 -8.59 0.95 5.88
C ARG A 49 -9.16 0.59 4.51
N ASP A 50 -9.20 1.55 3.59
CA ASP A 50 -9.73 1.37 2.25
C ASP A 50 -8.85 0.41 1.43
N ALA A 51 -7.53 0.54 1.57
CA ALA A 51 -6.54 -0.35 0.95
C ALA A 51 -6.75 -1.81 1.38
N LEU A 52 -6.89 -2.07 2.68
CA LEU A 52 -7.10 -3.44 3.19
C LEU A 52 -8.47 -4.01 2.81
N SER A 53 -9.50 -3.16 2.80
CA SER A 53 -10.85 -3.56 2.38
C SER A 53 -10.89 -3.94 0.90
N ALA A 54 -10.18 -3.20 0.04
CA ALA A 54 -10.04 -3.50 -1.37
C ALA A 54 -9.22 -4.78 -1.63
N GLN A 55 -8.22 -5.07 -0.80
CA GLN A 55 -7.38 -6.28 -0.92
C GLN A 55 -8.14 -7.57 -0.58
N GLY A 56 -9.14 -7.51 0.32
CA GLY A 56 -10.06 -8.62 0.60
C GLY A 56 -10.84 -9.11 -0.63
N LEU A 57 -10.88 -8.32 -1.71
CA LEU A 57 -11.54 -8.63 -2.98
C LEU A 57 -10.60 -9.23 -4.04
N GLY A 58 -9.37 -9.60 -3.68
CA GLY A 58 -8.50 -10.42 -4.53
C GLY A 58 -7.53 -9.66 -5.44
N ALA A 59 -7.17 -8.42 -5.11
CA ALA A 59 -6.11 -7.67 -5.79
C ALA A 59 -4.76 -7.87 -5.05
N PRO A 60 -3.88 -8.79 -5.47
CA PRO A 60 -2.57 -8.91 -4.86
C PRO A 60 -1.75 -7.64 -5.17
N LEU A 61 -1.08 -7.09 -4.15
CA LEU A 61 -0.10 -6.00 -4.28
C LEU A 61 1.28 -6.49 -4.77
N LEU A 62 1.45 -7.80 -5.01
CA LEU A 62 2.65 -8.39 -5.65
C LEU A 62 3.17 -7.62 -6.89
N PRO A 63 2.32 -6.99 -7.72
CA PRO A 63 2.73 -6.05 -8.76
C PRO A 63 3.61 -4.87 -8.35
N VAL A 64 3.38 -4.28 -7.18
CA VAL A 64 4.03 -3.04 -6.73
C VAL A 64 5.40 -3.34 -6.13
N LEU A 65 5.59 -4.56 -5.63
CA LEU A 65 6.80 -5.00 -4.93
C LEU A 65 7.85 -5.69 -5.82
N GLY A 66 7.64 -5.69 -7.14
CA GLY A 66 8.61 -6.28 -8.08
C GLY A 66 8.49 -7.81 -8.18
N GLY A 67 7.34 -8.32 -8.61
CA GLY A 67 7.19 -9.72 -8.98
C GLY A 67 8.18 -10.18 -10.07
N ARG A 68 8.20 -11.49 -10.38
CA ARG A 68 9.15 -12.14 -11.32
C ARG A 68 9.10 -11.66 -12.79
N LEU A 69 8.24 -10.71 -13.14
CA LEU A 69 8.12 -10.22 -14.51
C LEU A 69 8.96 -8.95 -14.66
N PRO A 70 9.72 -8.81 -15.77
CA PRO A 70 10.43 -7.57 -16.05
C PRO A 70 9.46 -6.39 -15.99
N ALA A 71 9.87 -5.32 -15.30
CA ALA A 71 9.14 -4.07 -15.35
C ALA A 71 9.22 -3.50 -16.77
N THR A 72 8.10 -2.95 -17.24
CA THR A 72 8.08 -2.12 -18.44
C THR A 72 8.11 -0.66 -18.01
N ASP A 73 8.47 0.24 -18.91
CA ASP A 73 8.48 1.68 -18.64
C ASP A 73 7.13 2.18 -18.09
N GLU A 74 6.00 1.61 -18.55
CA GLU A 74 4.68 1.98 -18.03
C GLU A 74 4.43 1.49 -16.60
N VAL A 75 4.95 0.32 -16.24
CA VAL A 75 4.86 -0.22 -14.87
C VAL A 75 5.72 0.64 -13.93
N ASP A 76 6.92 1.02 -14.35
CA ASP A 76 7.81 1.87 -13.55
C ASP A 76 7.22 3.28 -13.39
N ALA A 77 6.68 3.87 -14.47
CA ALA A 77 5.99 5.15 -14.40
C ALA A 77 4.74 5.10 -13.49
N ALA A 78 4.01 3.98 -13.44
CA ALA A 78 2.91 3.80 -12.49
C ALA A 78 3.42 3.69 -11.04
N ALA A 79 4.50 2.94 -10.81
CA ALA A 79 5.12 2.81 -9.49
C ALA A 79 5.64 4.15 -8.95
N ASP A 80 6.25 4.99 -9.80
CA ASP A 80 6.72 6.32 -9.43
C ASP A 80 5.57 7.26 -9.05
N ARG A 81 4.45 7.20 -9.79
CA ARG A 81 3.24 7.95 -9.45
C ARG A 81 2.65 7.50 -8.12
N LEU A 82 2.65 6.20 -7.84
CA LEU A 82 2.20 5.67 -6.54
C LEU A 82 3.12 6.11 -5.40
N ARG A 83 4.44 6.05 -5.61
CA ARG A 83 5.42 6.55 -4.63
C ARG A 83 5.17 8.02 -4.31
N THR A 84 4.94 8.84 -5.33
CA THR A 84 4.63 10.27 -5.18
C THR A 84 3.35 10.50 -4.36
N ALA A 85 2.30 9.71 -4.61
CA ALA A 85 1.06 9.76 -3.84
C ALA A 85 1.29 9.37 -2.37
N PHE A 86 2.05 8.31 -2.10
CA PHE A 86 2.42 7.90 -0.74
C PHE A 86 3.27 8.95 -0.02
N ASP A 87 4.23 9.57 -0.72
CA ASP A 87 5.06 10.65 -0.16
C ASP A 87 4.19 11.84 0.28
N ALA A 88 3.18 12.21 -0.52
CA ALA A 88 2.24 13.27 -0.15
C ALA A 88 1.44 12.91 1.11
N LEU A 89 0.90 11.68 1.18
CA LEU A 89 0.11 11.21 2.31
C LEU A 89 0.94 11.15 3.61
N VAL A 90 2.11 10.51 3.55
CA VAL A 90 3.03 10.37 4.69
C VAL A 90 3.57 11.74 5.11
N GLY A 91 4.01 12.55 4.14
CA GLY A 91 4.55 13.88 4.40
C GLY A 91 3.52 14.83 5.04
N ASN A 92 2.25 14.74 4.67
CA ASN A 92 1.18 15.51 5.33
C ASN A 92 1.02 15.12 6.80
N ALA A 93 0.97 13.82 7.09
CA ALA A 93 0.82 13.31 8.46
C ALA A 93 2.05 13.61 9.33
N GLN A 94 3.27 13.51 8.79
CA GLN A 94 4.50 13.84 9.51
C GLN A 94 4.64 15.33 9.78
N ARG A 95 4.32 16.20 8.81
CA ARG A 95 4.34 17.66 9.01
C ARG A 95 3.36 18.12 10.08
N ALA A 96 2.23 17.43 10.23
CA ALA A 96 1.27 17.67 11.30
C ALA A 96 1.68 17.04 12.66
N GLY A 97 2.83 16.35 12.73
CA GLY A 97 3.35 15.74 13.95
C GLY A 97 2.55 14.52 14.42
N VAL A 98 1.64 13.99 13.60
CA VAL A 98 0.73 12.89 13.98
C VAL A 98 1.26 11.51 13.57
N LEU A 99 2.27 11.46 12.71
CA LEU A 99 2.95 10.23 12.27
C LEU A 99 4.43 10.26 12.66
N ARG A 100 4.94 9.14 13.20
CA ARG A 100 6.35 9.00 13.57
C ARG A 100 7.30 9.30 12.41
N ALA A 101 8.42 9.96 12.71
CA ALA A 101 9.35 10.50 11.72
C ALA A 101 10.16 9.44 10.94
N ASP A 102 10.29 8.24 11.49
CA ASP A 102 11.01 7.12 10.87
C ASP A 102 10.13 6.25 9.97
N PHE A 103 8.81 6.49 9.93
CA PHE A 103 7.93 5.87 8.95
C PHE A 103 8.09 6.54 7.59
N THR A 104 8.26 5.76 6.53
CA THR A 104 8.49 6.28 5.17
C THR A 104 7.49 5.70 4.18
N SER A 105 7.31 6.35 3.03
CA SER A 105 6.50 5.82 1.92
C SER A 105 6.96 4.44 1.45
N SER A 106 8.24 4.11 1.61
CA SER A 106 8.80 2.79 1.32
C SER A 106 8.32 1.68 2.27
N ASP A 107 7.79 2.03 3.44
CA ASP A 107 7.20 1.07 4.39
C ASP A 107 5.75 0.73 4.03
N MET A 108 5.08 1.57 3.21
CA MET A 108 3.67 1.40 2.84
C MET A 108 3.40 0.09 2.11
N PRO A 109 4.16 -0.27 1.04
CA PRO A 109 3.94 -1.55 0.36
C PRO A 109 4.14 -2.76 1.28
N LEU A 110 5.15 -2.72 2.16
CA LEU A 110 5.46 -3.79 3.11
C LEU A 110 4.35 -3.96 4.15
N LEU A 111 3.84 -2.84 4.67
CA LEU A 111 2.76 -2.81 5.64
C LEU A 111 1.46 -3.40 5.06
N LEU A 112 1.18 -3.13 3.79
CA LEU A 112 0.01 -3.66 3.11
C LEU A 112 0.18 -5.15 2.75
N GLU A 113 1.35 -5.56 2.26
CA GLU A 113 1.61 -6.96 1.89
C GLU A 113 1.51 -7.91 3.10
N HIS A 114 2.11 -7.54 4.23
CA HIS A 114 2.16 -8.40 5.43
C HIS A 114 0.78 -8.66 6.06
N ARG A 115 -0.27 -7.93 5.64
CA ARG A 115 -1.59 -7.96 6.28
C ARG A 115 -2.64 -8.82 5.60
N THR A 116 -2.25 -9.65 4.62
CA THR A 116 -3.19 -10.53 3.90
C THR A 116 -2.92 -12.04 4.04
N PRO A 117 -2.56 -12.59 5.23
CA PRO A 117 -2.63 -14.05 5.38
C PRO A 117 -4.09 -14.49 5.25
N ARG A 118 -4.35 -15.52 4.44
CA ARG A 118 -5.67 -16.15 4.39
C ARG A 118 -5.96 -16.78 5.75
N LEU A 119 -6.81 -16.13 6.53
CA LEU A 119 -7.28 -16.67 7.79
C LEU A 119 -8.27 -17.81 7.52
N PRO A 120 -8.21 -18.94 8.25
CA PRO A 120 -9.15 -20.06 8.11
C PRO A 120 -10.50 -19.74 8.76
N VAL A 121 -11.09 -18.59 8.43
CA VAL A 121 -12.38 -18.09 8.94
C VAL A 121 -13.19 -17.48 7.79
N PRO A 122 -14.53 -17.35 7.91
CA PRO A 122 -15.35 -16.69 6.90
C PRO A 122 -14.88 -15.26 6.55
N GLY A 123 -15.08 -14.84 5.30
CA GLY A 123 -14.50 -13.60 4.76
C GLY A 123 -14.86 -12.33 5.56
N GLU A 124 -16.10 -12.20 6.02
CA GLU A 124 -16.53 -11.08 6.87
C GLU A 124 -15.75 -11.04 8.20
N ARG A 125 -15.56 -12.21 8.83
CA ARG A 125 -14.80 -12.32 10.07
C ARG A 125 -13.32 -12.05 9.86
N ALA A 126 -12.75 -12.49 8.74
CA ALA A 126 -11.37 -12.18 8.37
C ALA A 126 -11.20 -10.66 8.18
N ALA A 127 -12.11 -10.01 7.43
CA ALA A 127 -12.07 -8.56 7.22
C ALA A 127 -12.14 -7.77 8.54
N ALA A 128 -13.04 -8.15 9.45
CA ALA A 128 -13.15 -7.54 10.77
C ALA A 128 -11.86 -7.70 11.60
N LEU A 129 -11.23 -8.89 11.57
CA LEU A 129 -9.95 -9.13 12.26
C LEU A 129 -8.80 -8.32 11.66
N HIS A 130 -8.73 -8.20 10.33
CA HIS A 130 -7.74 -7.36 9.67
C HIS A 130 -7.89 -5.89 10.05
N LEU A 131 -9.12 -5.37 10.08
CA LEU A 131 -9.40 -3.99 10.50
C LEU A 131 -9.06 -3.76 11.97
N CYS A 132 -9.42 -4.68 12.87
CA CYS A 132 -9.03 -4.58 14.28
C CYS A 132 -7.49 -4.62 14.46
N SER A 133 -6.79 -5.48 13.71
CA SER A 133 -5.32 -5.51 13.73
C SER A 133 -4.68 -4.23 13.17
N LEU A 134 -5.36 -3.57 12.22
CA LEU A 134 -4.92 -2.30 11.67
C LEU A 134 -4.98 -1.21 12.74
N ASP A 135 -5.99 -1.19 13.61
CA ASP A 135 -6.09 -0.20 14.69
C ASP A 135 -4.88 -0.27 15.64
N LEU A 136 -4.42 -1.47 15.98
CA LEU A 136 -3.20 -1.66 16.79
C LEU A 136 -1.97 -1.05 16.10
N VAL A 137 -1.89 -1.17 14.78
CA VAL A 137 -0.75 -0.65 14.03
C VAL A 137 -0.85 0.85 13.86
N LEU A 138 -2.03 1.38 13.56
CA LEU A 138 -2.28 2.80 13.54
C LEU A 138 -1.89 3.43 14.89
N TRP A 139 -2.21 2.76 16.00
CA TRP A 139 -1.78 3.20 17.32
C TRP A 139 -0.25 3.25 17.46
N GLY A 140 0.48 2.22 16.99
CA GLY A 140 1.95 2.19 17.03
C GLY A 140 2.67 3.10 16.01
N LEU A 141 1.96 3.58 14.98
CA LEU A 141 2.49 4.55 14.01
C LEU A 141 2.25 6.00 14.43
N ARG A 142 1.22 6.23 15.26
CA ARG A 142 0.93 7.56 15.78
C ARG A 142 2.10 8.03 16.64
N THR A 143 2.44 9.31 16.56
CA THR A 143 3.46 9.90 17.42
C THR A 143 3.03 9.75 18.88
N SER A 144 3.64 8.81 19.60
CA SER A 144 3.61 8.71 21.05
C SER A 144 4.89 9.35 21.58
N ALA A 145 4.77 10.24 22.56
CA ALA A 145 5.91 10.93 23.20
C ALA A 145 6.98 9.96 23.75
N ASP A 146 6.60 8.70 24.02
CA ASP A 146 7.46 7.66 24.62
C ASP A 146 8.08 6.68 23.62
N PHE A 147 7.74 6.73 22.32
CA PHE A 147 8.32 5.80 21.35
C PHE A 147 9.69 6.32 20.86
N ALA A 148 10.69 6.27 21.72
CA ALA A 148 12.09 6.44 21.35
C ALA A 148 12.44 5.40 20.28
N GLY A 149 12.60 5.85 19.04
CA GLY A 149 12.66 5.02 17.84
C GLY A 149 13.56 3.80 18.00
N THR A 150 12.99 2.62 17.79
CA THR A 150 13.78 1.42 17.51
C THR A 150 14.57 1.68 16.23
N ALA A 151 15.87 1.92 16.38
CA ALA A 151 16.78 2.16 15.27
C ALA A 151 16.56 1.12 14.16
N ARG A 152 16.27 1.60 12.95
CA ARG A 152 16.12 0.76 11.75
C ARG A 152 17.45 0.03 11.53
N PRO A 153 17.48 -1.30 11.30
CA PRO A 153 18.69 -1.95 10.82
C PRO A 153 19.07 -1.30 9.48
N GLN A 154 20.26 -0.68 9.41
CA GLN A 154 20.76 -0.06 8.20
C GLN A 154 20.80 -1.12 7.09
N ARG A 155 20.11 -0.85 5.97
CA ARG A 155 20.28 -1.66 4.76
C ARG A 155 21.73 -1.52 4.31
N SER A 156 22.49 -2.61 4.36
CA SER A 156 23.81 -2.67 3.76
C SER A 156 23.73 -2.26 2.28
N PRO A 157 24.63 -1.39 1.79
CA PRO A 157 24.66 -1.03 0.39
C PRO A 157 24.92 -2.30 -0.42
N ARG A 158 24.05 -2.56 -1.41
CA ARG A 158 24.24 -3.68 -2.35
C ARG A 158 25.59 -3.49 -3.02
N GLY A 159 26.51 -4.43 -2.76
CA GLY A 159 27.78 -4.52 -3.45
C GLY A 159 27.56 -4.67 -4.95
N HIS A 160 28.46 -4.02 -5.71
CA HIS A 160 28.55 -3.95 -7.17
C HIS A 160 28.54 -5.30 -7.87
#